data_AF-A0A101XKI0-F1
#
_entry.id   AF-A0A101XKI0-F1
#
_cell.length_a   1.000
_cell.length_b   1.000
_cell.length_c   1.000
_cell.angle_alpha   90.00
_cell.angle_beta   90.00
_cell.angle_gamma   90.00
#
_symmetry.space_group_name_H-M   'P 1'
#
loop_
_entity.id
_entity.type
_entity.pdbx_description
1 polymer ?
#
loop_
_entity_poly.entity_id
_entity_poly.type
_entity_poly.pdbx_seq_one_letter_code
_entity_poly.pdbx_strand_id
1 'polypeptide(L)'
;MEKQPLVVYRRACPNCGGDITSDRLGSGLPCHKCLPETPRKVSGVLEVLNTLEKLGTLNRLKALSNLLNEYEDFAKMFKDIVGTNMWGAQRLWARRIIKGKSFAIVAPTGSGKTTFGIVASIYVATRRKGKVLIVVPTSTLAYDVSRRLTEYVGKIHVGVRVVHASSILNKQELVDAMKAIEDGDFDVLIVTNAFLSRHMDLLRRYKFSLIFVDDVDSVLKASSKNIDRLLILLGIDEDTIRKALTVVDLMKRLRKAIRFRASEEEIDKLREEIKKLNNELSNYVKNNNIGILIASGALTRMRRTARLFLFREFLGFETGGRAEGLRNVVDVYAKPEGSGIL
;
A
#
# COMPACT_ATOMS: atom_id res chain seq x y z
N MET A 1 33.33 -11.79 -24.62
CA MET A 1 32.61 -10.53 -24.30
C MET A 1 33.51 -9.39 -24.70
N GLU A 2 33.10 -8.57 -25.68
CA GLU A 2 33.83 -7.36 -26.03
C GLU A 2 34.02 -6.49 -24.79
N LYS A 3 35.26 -6.03 -24.56
CA LYS A 3 35.57 -5.08 -23.48
C LYS A 3 34.83 -3.78 -23.80
N GLN A 4 33.74 -3.51 -23.08
CA GLN A 4 33.09 -2.21 -23.18
C GLN A 4 34.12 -1.11 -22.84
N PRO A 5 34.15 0.01 -23.59
CA PRO A 5 35.08 1.10 -23.33
C PRO A 5 34.86 1.66 -21.92
N LEU A 6 35.95 2.07 -21.27
CA LEU A 6 35.88 2.77 -20.00
C LEU A 6 35.36 4.19 -20.26
N VAL A 7 34.13 4.47 -19.83
CA VAL A 7 33.45 5.76 -20.03
C VAL A 7 33.21 6.42 -18.68
N VAL A 8 33.31 7.74 -18.60
CA VAL A 8 32.96 8.52 -17.41
C VAL A 8 31.56 9.11 -17.60
N TYR A 9 30.63 8.70 -16.74
CA TYR A 9 29.31 9.28 -16.63
C TYR A 9 29.33 10.44 -15.64
N ARG A 10 29.00 11.65 -16.12
CA ARG A 10 28.96 12.85 -15.29
C ARG A 10 27.76 12.84 -14.35
N ARG A 11 27.98 13.23 -13.09
CA ARG A 11 26.95 13.33 -12.03
C ARG A 11 26.09 12.07 -11.81
N ALA A 12 26.63 10.90 -12.15
CA ALA A 12 25.89 9.64 -12.14
C ALA A 12 26.22 8.72 -10.94
N CYS A 13 27.14 9.12 -10.05
CA CYS A 13 27.42 8.33 -8.84
C CYS A 13 26.17 8.25 -7.96
N PRO A 14 25.69 7.05 -7.60
CA PRO A 14 24.46 6.88 -6.82
C PRO A 14 24.58 7.40 -5.38
N ASN A 15 25.80 7.50 -4.84
CA ASN A 15 26.04 7.98 -3.48
C ASN A 15 26.23 9.49 -3.38
N CYS A 16 27.20 10.08 -4.10
CA CYS A 16 27.50 11.51 -3.98
C CYS A 16 26.92 12.37 -5.10
N GLY A 17 26.44 11.78 -6.21
CA GLY A 17 26.02 12.51 -7.40
C GLY A 17 27.16 13.15 -8.19
N GLY A 18 28.41 12.73 -7.96
CA GLY A 18 29.58 13.09 -8.75
C GLY A 18 29.79 12.17 -9.95
N ASP A 19 30.94 12.31 -10.60
CA ASP A 19 31.30 11.53 -11.78
C ASP A 19 31.67 10.09 -11.40
N ILE A 20 31.36 9.13 -12.29
CA ILE A 20 31.59 7.70 -12.07
C ILE A 20 31.97 7.02 -13.38
N THR A 21 32.83 6.02 -13.29
CA THR A 21 33.27 5.20 -14.42
C THR A 21 32.27 4.06 -14.72
N SER A 22 32.20 3.64 -15.98
CA SER A 22 31.27 2.60 -16.47
C SER A 22 31.44 1.26 -15.76
N ASP A 23 32.67 0.86 -15.44
CA ASP A 23 33.00 -0.39 -14.75
C ASP A 23 32.45 -0.42 -13.31
N ARG A 24 32.57 0.69 -12.57
CA ARG A 24 32.04 0.79 -11.20
C ARG A 24 30.52 0.80 -11.21
N LEU A 25 29.93 1.58 -12.12
CA LEU A 25 28.47 1.64 -12.26
C LEU A 25 27.89 0.27 -12.66
N GLY A 26 28.52 -0.41 -13.63
CA GLY A 26 28.15 -1.76 -14.06
C GLY A 26 28.30 -2.81 -12.96
N SER A 27 29.24 -2.59 -12.03
CA SER A 27 29.44 -3.42 -10.84
C SER A 27 28.53 -3.03 -9.65
N GLY A 28 27.64 -2.05 -9.83
CA GLY A 28 26.73 -1.58 -8.78
C GLY A 28 27.41 -0.80 -7.65
N LEU A 29 28.60 -0.24 -7.91
CA LEU A 29 29.43 0.45 -6.92
C LEU A 29 29.33 1.98 -7.04
N PRO A 30 29.56 2.71 -5.94
CA PRO A 30 29.81 4.16 -5.96
C PRO A 30 31.15 4.50 -6.64
N CYS A 31 31.38 5.79 -6.92
CA CYS A 31 32.64 6.26 -7.48
C CYS A 31 33.83 6.08 -6.50
N HIS A 32 35.05 6.15 -7.02
CA HIS A 32 36.29 6.00 -6.24
C HIS A 32 36.43 7.00 -5.09
N LYS A 33 35.83 8.20 -5.20
CA LYS A 33 35.83 9.16 -4.08
C LYS A 33 34.98 8.68 -2.89
N CYS A 34 33.89 7.98 -3.16
CA CYS A 34 33.01 7.45 -2.11
C CYS A 34 33.51 6.14 -1.54
N LEU A 35 34.02 5.27 -2.42
CA LEU A 35 34.48 3.93 -2.07
C LEU A 35 35.82 3.69 -2.79
N PRO A 36 36.95 4.13 -2.19
CA PRO A 36 38.28 4.06 -2.81
C PRO A 36 38.67 2.64 -3.19
N GLU A 37 38.53 1.71 -2.25
CA GLU A 37 38.83 0.30 -2.43
C GLU A 37 37.57 -0.51 -2.73
N THR A 38 37.67 -1.37 -3.74
CA THR A 38 36.64 -2.36 -4.03
C THR A 38 36.78 -3.53 -3.06
N PRO A 39 35.76 -3.86 -2.25
CA PRO A 39 35.79 -5.07 -1.44
C PRO A 39 36.06 -6.28 -2.34
N ARG A 40 37.00 -7.16 -1.94
CA ARG A 40 37.39 -8.35 -2.73
C ARG A 40 36.23 -9.31 -3.00
N LYS A 41 35.17 -9.23 -2.20
CA LYS A 41 33.86 -9.85 -2.43
C LYS A 41 32.81 -8.77 -2.18
N VAL A 42 32.17 -8.25 -3.21
CA VAL A 42 30.94 -7.47 -3.02
C VAL A 42 29.80 -8.47 -3.11
N SER A 43 29.35 -8.96 -1.96
CA SER A 43 28.27 -9.96 -1.87
C SER A 43 26.88 -9.36 -2.14
N GLY A 44 26.75 -8.02 -2.09
CA GLY A 44 25.53 -7.31 -2.46
C GLY A 44 25.51 -5.84 -2.01
N VAL A 45 24.38 -5.19 -2.29
CA VAL A 45 24.13 -3.76 -1.98
C VAL A 45 24.30 -3.43 -0.50
N LEU A 46 23.89 -4.31 0.41
CA LEU A 46 24.01 -4.12 1.87
C LEU A 46 25.47 -3.94 2.32
N GLU A 47 26.39 -4.73 1.76
CA GLU A 47 27.81 -4.66 2.10
C GLU A 47 28.44 -3.33 1.65
N VAL A 48 28.04 -2.85 0.47
CA VAL A 48 28.44 -1.53 -0.03
C VAL A 48 27.96 -0.44 0.92
N LEU A 49 26.70 -0.48 1.35
CA LEU A 49 26.13 0.51 2.26
C LEU A 49 26.82 0.50 3.63
N ASN A 50 27.04 -0.68 4.21
CA ASN A 50 27.76 -0.82 5.49
C ASN A 50 29.21 -0.30 5.39
N THR A 51 29.86 -0.51 4.25
CA THR A 51 31.23 -0.02 4.03
C THR A 51 31.25 1.51 3.91
N LEU A 52 30.32 2.09 3.15
CA LEU A 52 30.16 3.54 3.06
C LEU A 52 29.87 4.18 4.44
N GLU A 53 29.07 3.51 5.27
CA GLU A 53 28.76 3.96 6.62
C GLU A 53 30.01 3.93 7.52
N LYS A 54 30.77 2.83 7.51
CA LYS A 54 32.05 2.73 8.24
C LYS A 54 33.09 3.76 7.81
N LEU A 55 33.12 4.08 6.51
CA LEU A 55 34.02 5.10 5.95
C LEU A 55 33.53 6.54 6.19
N GLY A 56 32.32 6.74 6.70
CA GLY A 56 31.71 8.06 6.86
C GLY A 56 31.39 8.76 5.53
N THR A 57 31.38 8.03 4.41
CA THR A 57 31.13 8.57 3.06
C THR A 57 29.69 8.38 2.61
N LEU A 58 28.84 7.73 3.41
CA LEU A 58 27.43 7.49 3.10
C LEU A 58 26.67 8.83 2.97
N ASN A 59 26.14 9.08 1.78
CA ASN A 59 25.42 10.31 1.44
C ASN A 59 24.01 9.98 0.93
N ARG A 60 23.73 10.11 -0.37
CA ARG A 60 22.37 9.93 -0.93
C ARG A 60 21.84 8.50 -0.73
N LEU A 61 22.74 7.53 -0.63
CA LEU A 61 22.38 6.13 -0.37
C LEU A 61 21.94 5.86 1.07
N LYS A 62 22.07 6.82 1.99
CA LYS A 62 21.55 6.70 3.36
C LYS A 62 20.06 6.38 3.38
N ALA A 63 19.29 7.03 2.49
CA ALA A 63 17.86 6.75 2.37
C ALA A 63 17.59 5.29 1.96
N LEU A 64 18.38 4.73 1.05
CA LEU A 64 18.26 3.33 0.65
C LEU A 64 18.66 2.40 1.80
N SER A 65 19.73 2.72 2.53
CA SER A 65 20.17 1.96 3.70
C SER A 65 19.07 1.85 4.75
N ASN A 66 18.46 2.98 5.11
CA ASN A 66 17.36 3.01 6.07
C ASN A 66 16.18 2.13 5.62
N LEU A 67 15.80 2.21 4.33
CA LEU A 67 14.72 1.40 3.78
C LEU A 67 15.04 -0.11 3.79
N LEU A 68 16.30 -0.48 3.58
CA LEU A 68 16.72 -1.88 3.63
C LEU A 68 16.72 -2.41 5.07
N ASN A 69 17.20 -1.61 6.03
CA ASN A 69 17.16 -1.97 7.45
C ASN A 69 15.71 -2.13 7.94
N GLU A 70 14.82 -1.18 7.61
CA GLU A 70 13.38 -1.30 7.94
C GLU A 70 12.74 -2.54 7.31
N TYR A 71 13.15 -2.93 6.10
CA TYR A 71 12.67 -4.13 5.43
C TYR A 71 13.17 -5.41 6.11
N GLU A 72 14.44 -5.48 6.51
CA GLU A 72 14.99 -6.61 7.25
C GLU A 72 14.31 -6.75 8.63
N ASP A 73 14.06 -5.64 9.33
CA ASP A 73 13.30 -5.63 10.58
C ASP A 73 11.88 -6.18 10.40
N PHE A 74 11.19 -5.77 9.32
CA PHE A 74 9.88 -6.33 8.97
C PHE A 74 9.96 -7.82 8.65
N ALA A 75 10.96 -8.23 7.87
CA ALA A 75 11.14 -9.62 7.46
C ALA A 75 11.42 -10.54 8.66
N LYS A 76 12.24 -10.06 9.61
CA LYS A 76 12.51 -10.75 10.87
C LYS A 76 11.24 -10.88 11.71
N MET A 77 10.51 -9.77 11.92
CA MET A 77 9.23 -9.81 12.65
C MET A 77 8.24 -10.79 12.01
N PHE A 78 8.12 -10.78 10.67
CA PHE A 78 7.26 -11.72 9.96
C PHE A 78 7.67 -13.16 10.23
N LYS A 79 8.97 -13.48 10.14
CA LYS A 79 9.48 -14.82 10.40
C LYS A 79 9.25 -15.26 11.84
N ASP A 80 9.46 -14.38 12.80
CA ASP A 80 9.28 -14.68 14.24
C ASP A 80 7.79 -14.97 14.56
N ILE A 81 6.86 -14.24 13.93
CA ILE A 81 5.41 -14.41 14.14
C ILE A 81 4.86 -15.64 13.39
N VAL A 82 5.20 -15.76 12.10
CA VAL A 82 4.60 -16.71 11.15
C VAL A 82 5.36 -18.02 11.12
N GLY A 83 6.63 -18.04 11.52
CA GLY A 83 7.52 -19.21 11.52
C GLY A 83 8.18 -19.51 10.17
N THR A 84 7.85 -18.76 9.12
CA THR A 84 8.40 -18.96 7.76
C THR A 84 8.76 -17.63 7.11
N ASN A 85 9.61 -17.69 6.07
CA ASN A 85 9.96 -16.51 5.29
C ASN A 85 8.79 -16.07 4.40
N MET A 86 8.71 -14.76 4.15
CA MET A 86 7.71 -14.19 3.22
C MET A 86 7.83 -14.78 1.80
N TRP A 87 6.68 -15.11 1.22
CA TRP A 87 6.56 -15.45 -0.20
C TRP A 87 6.87 -14.26 -1.10
N GLY A 88 7.11 -14.50 -2.39
CA GLY A 88 7.47 -13.44 -3.35
C GLY A 88 6.51 -12.25 -3.35
N ALA A 89 5.19 -12.52 -3.31
CA ALA A 89 4.18 -11.47 -3.26
C ALA A 89 4.21 -10.68 -1.94
N GLN A 90 4.37 -11.35 -0.80
CA GLN A 90 4.49 -10.72 0.52
C GLN A 90 5.73 -9.82 0.61
N ARG A 91 6.87 -10.25 0.03
CA ARG A 91 8.08 -9.40 -0.05
C ARG A 91 7.84 -8.11 -0.84
N LEU A 92 7.07 -8.17 -1.93
CA LEU A 92 6.68 -6.99 -2.69
C LEU A 92 5.79 -6.06 -1.86
N TRP A 93 4.83 -6.60 -1.12
CA TRP A 93 3.94 -5.83 -0.25
C TRP A 93 4.72 -5.19 0.91
N ALA A 94 5.63 -5.91 1.55
CA ALA A 94 6.51 -5.38 2.60
C ALA A 94 7.30 -4.17 2.09
N ARG A 95 7.95 -4.28 0.92
CA ARG A 95 8.67 -3.16 0.29
C ARG A 95 7.77 -1.93 0.05
N ARG A 96 6.47 -2.11 -0.21
CA ARG A 96 5.52 -1.00 -0.37
C ARG A 96 5.19 -0.34 0.97
N ILE A 97 4.92 -1.13 2.01
CA ILE A 97 4.69 -0.60 3.37
C ILE A 97 5.91 0.19 3.86
N ILE A 98 7.12 -0.37 3.70
CA ILE A 98 8.35 0.29 4.13
C ILE A 98 8.52 1.64 3.42
N LYS A 99 8.22 1.70 2.12
CA LYS A 99 8.20 2.96 1.35
C LYS A 99 7.02 3.90 1.66
N GLY A 100 6.15 3.56 2.61
CA GLY A 100 4.98 4.38 2.97
C GLY A 100 3.91 4.42 1.89
N LYS A 101 3.83 3.41 1.01
CA LYS A 101 2.90 3.39 -0.12
C LYS A 101 1.65 2.59 0.19
N SER A 102 0.51 3.17 -0.15
CA SER A 102 -0.78 2.47 -0.23
C SER A 102 -0.83 1.57 -1.48
N PHE A 103 -1.57 0.46 -1.41
CA PHE A 103 -1.72 -0.46 -2.55
C PHE A 103 -2.89 -1.42 -2.40
N ALA A 104 -3.38 -1.88 -3.55
CA ALA A 104 -4.23 -3.06 -3.63
C ALA A 104 -3.39 -4.35 -3.67
N ILE A 105 -3.84 -5.38 -2.94
CA ILE A 105 -3.30 -6.73 -3.02
C ILE A 105 -4.07 -7.51 -4.10
N VAL A 106 -3.38 -7.77 -5.21
CA VAL A 106 -3.85 -8.62 -6.31
C VAL A 106 -3.11 -9.95 -6.24
N ALA A 107 -3.75 -10.95 -5.62
CA ALA A 107 -3.20 -12.29 -5.48
C ALA A 107 -4.33 -13.31 -5.24
N PRO A 108 -4.14 -14.59 -5.62
CA PRO A 108 -5.12 -15.66 -5.38
C PRO A 108 -5.39 -15.86 -3.88
N THR A 109 -6.47 -16.56 -3.56
CA THR A 109 -6.72 -17.06 -2.20
C THR A 109 -5.57 -17.99 -1.76
N GLY A 110 -5.33 -18.10 -0.46
CA GLY A 110 -4.21 -18.88 0.07
C GLY A 110 -2.83 -18.20 0.01
N SER A 111 -2.68 -17.04 -0.65
CA SER A 111 -1.41 -16.28 -0.68
C SER A 111 -1.03 -15.56 0.63
N GLY A 112 -1.79 -15.75 1.71
CA GLY A 112 -1.53 -15.16 3.02
C GLY A 112 -1.81 -13.66 3.11
N LYS A 113 -2.82 -13.14 2.38
CA LYS A 113 -3.20 -11.71 2.39
C LYS A 113 -3.57 -11.20 3.79
N THR A 114 -4.46 -11.91 4.48
CA THR A 114 -4.89 -11.58 5.84
C THR A 114 -3.74 -11.70 6.83
N THR A 115 -2.94 -12.76 6.76
CA THR A 115 -1.73 -12.93 7.59
C THR A 115 -0.77 -11.75 7.42
N PHE A 116 -0.50 -11.35 6.17
CA PHE A 116 0.34 -10.20 5.90
C PHE A 116 -0.27 -8.91 6.44
N GLY A 117 -1.57 -8.68 6.27
CA GLY A 117 -2.27 -7.52 6.83
C GLY A 117 -2.19 -7.43 8.34
N ILE A 118 -2.29 -8.56 9.05
CA ILE A 118 -2.11 -8.61 10.51
C ILE A 118 -0.67 -8.26 10.90
N VAL A 119 0.34 -8.88 10.28
CA VAL A 119 1.75 -8.58 10.57
C VAL A 119 2.10 -7.12 10.24
N ALA A 120 1.58 -6.60 9.14
CA ALA A 120 1.67 -5.18 8.78
C ALA A 120 1.08 -4.26 9.85
N SER A 121 -0.08 -4.64 10.40
CA SER A 121 -0.75 -3.90 11.47
C SER A 121 0.09 -3.87 12.74
N ILE A 122 0.63 -5.01 13.15
CA ILE A 122 1.53 -5.11 14.30
C ILE A 122 2.80 -4.28 14.07
N TYR A 123 3.40 -4.35 12.89
CA TYR A 123 4.59 -3.57 12.55
C TYR A 123 4.34 -2.06 12.65
N VAL A 124 3.23 -1.57 12.09
CA VAL A 124 2.89 -0.13 12.15
C VAL A 124 2.59 0.31 13.57
N ALA A 125 1.83 -0.48 14.34
CA ALA A 125 1.53 -0.17 15.74
C ALA A 125 2.80 -0.11 16.60
N THR A 126 3.73 -1.04 16.42
CA THR A 126 4.91 -1.18 17.30
C THR A 126 6.12 -0.38 16.86
N ARG A 127 6.44 -0.38 15.56
CA ARG A 127 7.67 0.24 15.02
C ARG A 127 7.43 1.67 14.55
N ARG A 128 6.25 1.95 14.00
CA ARG A 128 5.88 3.31 13.55
C ARG A 128 5.01 4.06 14.56
N LYS A 129 4.61 3.43 15.66
CA LYS A 129 3.79 4.01 16.75
C LYS A 129 2.52 4.70 16.23
N GLY A 130 1.89 4.10 15.23
CA GLY A 130 0.69 4.63 14.57
C GLY A 130 -0.55 3.82 14.89
N LYS A 131 -1.71 4.47 15.04
CA LYS A 131 -2.99 3.77 15.17
C LYS A 131 -3.33 3.03 13.88
N VAL A 132 -3.82 1.80 14.02
CA VAL A 132 -4.18 0.93 12.90
C VAL A 132 -5.66 0.57 12.94
N LEU A 133 -6.30 0.58 11.78
CA LEU A 133 -7.66 0.10 11.58
C LEU A 133 -7.64 -1.14 10.68
N ILE A 134 -8.26 -2.22 11.14
CA ILE A 134 -8.53 -3.39 10.32
C ILE A 134 -10.04 -3.46 10.07
N VAL A 135 -10.41 -3.48 8.79
CA VAL A 135 -11.80 -3.54 8.34
C VAL A 135 -12.04 -4.86 7.62
N VAL A 136 -13.02 -5.61 8.09
CA VAL A 136 -13.38 -6.93 7.56
C VAL A 136 -14.87 -7.03 7.22
N PRO A 137 -15.27 -7.95 6.31
CA PRO A 137 -16.66 -8.08 5.89
C PRO A 137 -17.62 -8.59 6.96
N THR A 138 -17.19 -9.50 7.85
CA THR A 138 -18.08 -10.20 8.80
C THR A 138 -17.56 -10.15 10.23
N SER A 139 -18.47 -10.25 11.20
CA SER A 139 -18.12 -10.31 12.63
C SER A 139 -17.31 -11.58 12.97
N THR A 140 -17.55 -12.69 12.28
CA THR A 140 -16.78 -13.94 12.44
C THR A 140 -15.32 -13.76 12.01
N LEU A 141 -15.09 -13.07 10.90
CA LEU A 141 -13.73 -12.76 10.44
C LEU A 141 -13.07 -11.72 11.35
N ALA A 142 -13.83 -10.76 11.90
CA ALA A 142 -13.30 -9.81 12.88
C ALA A 142 -12.79 -10.52 14.13
N TYR A 143 -13.56 -11.48 14.63
CA TYR A 143 -13.16 -12.32 15.76
C TYR A 143 -11.91 -13.16 15.45
N ASP A 144 -11.86 -13.85 14.30
CA ASP A 144 -10.68 -14.65 13.92
C ASP A 144 -9.42 -13.80 13.74
N VAL A 145 -9.55 -12.62 13.11
CA VAL A 145 -8.43 -11.66 12.97
C VAL A 145 -7.98 -11.16 14.34
N SER A 146 -8.91 -10.81 15.24
CA SER A 146 -8.58 -10.37 16.59
C SER A 146 -7.83 -11.44 17.38
N ARG A 147 -8.30 -12.68 17.31
CA ARG A 147 -7.65 -13.83 17.96
C ARG A 147 -6.23 -14.04 17.43
N ARG A 148 -6.06 -14.13 16.10
CA ARG A 148 -4.74 -14.32 15.48
C ARG A 148 -3.77 -13.16 15.77
N LEU A 149 -4.27 -11.92 15.74
CA LEU A 149 -3.44 -10.76 16.03
C LEU A 149 -2.94 -10.80 17.49
N THR A 150 -3.82 -11.15 18.43
CA THR A 150 -3.46 -11.31 19.85
C THR A 150 -2.43 -12.43 20.05
N GLU A 151 -2.63 -13.58 19.41
CA GLU A 151 -1.65 -14.69 19.41
C GLU A 151 -0.29 -14.23 18.86
N TYR A 152 -0.27 -13.47 17.75
CA TYR A 152 0.96 -12.98 17.13
C TYR A 152 1.68 -11.96 18.00
N VAL A 153 0.95 -11.04 18.64
CA VAL A 153 1.48 -10.08 19.62
C VAL A 153 2.13 -10.82 20.78
N GLY A 154 1.48 -11.88 21.29
CA GLY A 154 2.02 -12.72 22.36
C GLY A 154 3.35 -13.39 22.02
N LYS A 155 3.54 -13.86 20.78
CA LYS A 155 4.79 -14.50 20.35
C LYS A 155 6.01 -13.58 20.41
N ILE A 156 5.84 -12.31 20.04
CA ILE A 156 6.95 -11.34 19.98
C ILE A 156 7.03 -10.44 21.23
N HIS A 157 6.20 -10.70 22.25
CA HIS A 157 6.23 -10.03 23.56
C HIS A 157 6.20 -8.50 23.46
N VAL A 158 5.38 -7.97 22.54
CA VAL A 158 5.20 -6.52 22.36
C VAL A 158 3.91 -6.05 23.01
N GLY A 159 3.93 -4.87 23.63
CA GLY A 159 2.71 -4.23 24.13
C GLY A 159 1.94 -3.60 22.97
N VAL A 160 0.82 -4.22 22.58
CA VAL A 160 -0.12 -3.67 21.59
C VAL A 160 -1.53 -3.80 22.14
N ARG A 161 -2.23 -2.68 22.31
CA ARG A 161 -3.62 -2.67 22.75
C ARG A 161 -4.54 -2.93 21.57
N VAL A 162 -5.08 -4.14 21.52
CA VAL A 162 -6.01 -4.60 20.47
C VAL A 162 -7.44 -4.42 20.95
N VAL A 163 -8.25 -3.71 20.19
CA VAL A 163 -9.69 -3.56 20.43
C VAL A 163 -10.45 -4.11 19.24
N HIS A 164 -11.39 -5.01 19.50
CA HIS A 164 -12.31 -5.56 18.52
C HIS A 164 -13.72 -5.10 18.86
N ALA A 165 -14.44 -4.57 17.86
CA ALA A 165 -15.84 -4.20 18.02
C ALA A 165 -16.67 -4.76 16.86
N SER A 166 -17.50 -5.76 17.17
CA SER A 166 -18.46 -6.32 16.21
C SER A 166 -19.66 -6.92 16.93
N SER A 167 -20.69 -7.29 16.14
CA SER A 167 -21.94 -7.83 16.67
C SER A 167 -21.84 -9.24 17.26
N ILE A 168 -20.68 -9.90 17.16
CA ILE A 168 -20.46 -11.24 17.73
C ILE A 168 -20.12 -11.19 19.23
N LEU A 169 -19.67 -10.02 19.70
CA LEU A 169 -19.32 -9.83 21.10
C LEU A 169 -20.56 -9.81 21.98
N ASN A 170 -20.40 -10.24 23.22
CA ASN A 170 -21.47 -10.10 24.19
C ASN A 170 -21.69 -8.60 24.55
N LYS A 171 -22.80 -8.30 25.23
CA LYS A 171 -23.20 -6.92 25.53
C LYS A 171 -22.13 -6.17 26.35
N GLN A 172 -21.49 -6.83 27.31
CA GLN A 172 -20.49 -6.20 28.17
C GLN A 172 -19.19 -5.94 27.40
N GLU A 173 -18.69 -6.94 26.67
CA GLU A 173 -17.51 -6.79 25.81
C GLU A 173 -17.66 -5.67 24.79
N LEU A 174 -18.85 -5.54 24.19
CA LEU A 174 -19.12 -4.46 23.24
C LEU A 174 -19.12 -3.09 23.92
N VAL A 175 -19.68 -2.97 25.12
CA VAL A 175 -19.64 -1.72 25.91
C VAL A 175 -18.21 -1.33 26.24
N ASP A 176 -17.39 -2.29 26.71
CA ASP A 176 -15.99 -2.05 27.06
C ASP A 176 -15.16 -1.68 25.81
N ALA A 177 -15.40 -2.35 24.69
CA ALA A 177 -14.78 -2.01 23.41
C ALA A 177 -15.17 -0.61 22.92
N MET A 178 -16.45 -0.25 23.02
CA MET A 178 -16.92 1.09 22.65
C MET A 178 -16.30 2.17 23.52
N LYS A 179 -16.21 1.95 24.83
CA LYS A 179 -15.54 2.87 25.77
C LYS A 179 -14.07 3.05 25.43
N ALA A 180 -13.35 1.96 25.16
CA ALA A 180 -11.95 2.03 24.72
C ALA A 180 -11.78 2.80 23.39
N ILE A 181 -12.73 2.68 22.46
CA ILE A 181 -12.74 3.48 21.22
C ILE A 181 -13.02 4.95 21.51
N GLU A 182 -13.91 5.27 22.46
CA GLU A 182 -14.22 6.65 22.85
C GLU A 182 -13.05 7.35 23.56
N ASP A 183 -12.38 6.63 24.45
CA ASP A 183 -11.22 7.10 25.22
C ASP A 183 -9.93 7.11 24.37
N GLY A 184 -9.93 6.46 23.21
CA GLY A 184 -8.77 6.34 22.34
C GLY A 184 -7.72 5.35 22.86
N ASP A 185 -8.08 4.48 23.81
CA ASP A 185 -7.24 3.46 24.43
C ASP A 185 -7.13 2.21 23.53
N PHE A 186 -6.45 2.38 22.39
CA PHE A 186 -6.15 1.30 21.45
C PHE A 186 -4.98 1.66 20.52
N ASP A 187 -4.22 0.64 20.11
CA ASP A 187 -3.24 0.74 19.03
C ASP A 187 -3.80 0.16 17.73
N VAL A 188 -4.53 -0.95 17.82
CA VAL A 188 -5.17 -1.62 16.68
C VAL A 188 -6.66 -1.78 16.95
N LEU A 189 -7.47 -1.22 16.07
CA LEU A 189 -8.92 -1.35 16.08
C LEU A 189 -9.38 -2.29 14.96
N ILE A 190 -10.18 -3.30 15.30
CA ILE A 190 -10.72 -4.29 14.37
C ILE A 190 -12.23 -4.17 14.33
N VAL A 191 -12.78 -3.87 13.15
CA VAL A 191 -14.21 -3.60 12.97
C VAL A 191 -14.74 -4.22 11.69
N THR A 192 -16.06 -4.36 11.63
CA THR A 192 -16.74 -4.75 10.38
C THR A 192 -17.02 -3.54 9.49
N ASN A 193 -17.24 -3.76 8.19
CA ASN A 193 -17.73 -2.72 7.27
C ASN A 193 -18.99 -2.01 7.78
N ALA A 194 -19.91 -2.78 8.38
CA ALA A 194 -21.15 -2.26 8.93
C ALA A 194 -20.90 -1.38 10.15
N PHE A 195 -19.89 -1.71 10.97
CA PHE A 195 -19.49 -0.87 12.11
C PHE A 195 -18.85 0.44 11.64
N LEU A 196 -17.91 0.36 10.68
CA LEU A 196 -17.27 1.55 10.07
C LEU A 196 -18.31 2.57 9.58
N SER A 197 -19.34 2.08 8.89
CA SER A 197 -20.39 2.94 8.34
C SER A 197 -21.27 3.59 9.41
N ARG A 198 -21.58 2.86 10.49
CA ARG A 198 -22.47 3.29 11.57
C ARG A 198 -21.79 4.23 12.57
N HIS A 199 -20.50 4.04 12.82
CA HIS A 199 -19.75 4.76 13.85
C HIS A 199 -18.71 5.73 13.27
N MET A 200 -18.92 6.20 12.04
CA MET A 200 -17.98 7.12 11.38
C MET A 200 -17.74 8.41 12.20
N ASP A 201 -18.78 8.94 12.85
CA ASP A 201 -18.67 10.17 13.65
C ASP A 201 -17.76 10.02 14.87
N LEU A 202 -17.65 8.80 15.40
CA LEU A 202 -16.71 8.45 16.45
C LEU A 202 -15.31 8.23 15.86
N LEU A 203 -15.21 7.45 14.79
CA LEU A 203 -13.93 7.07 14.19
C LEU A 203 -13.18 8.26 13.59
N ARG A 204 -13.87 9.27 13.06
CA ARG A 204 -13.25 10.49 12.49
C ARG A 204 -12.46 11.33 13.49
N ARG A 205 -12.59 11.08 14.80
CA ARG A 205 -11.76 11.69 15.85
C ARG A 205 -10.30 11.21 15.77
N TYR A 206 -10.07 10.10 15.10
CA TYR A 206 -8.77 9.47 14.98
C TYR A 206 -8.23 9.55 13.55
N LYS A 207 -6.91 9.64 13.48
CA LYS A 207 -6.16 9.48 12.25
C LYS A 207 -5.38 8.16 12.31
N PHE A 208 -5.58 7.32 11.31
CA PHE A 208 -4.95 6.02 11.22
C PHE A 208 -3.73 6.06 10.31
N SER A 209 -2.61 5.56 10.81
CA SER A 209 -1.36 5.43 10.04
C SER A 209 -1.41 4.27 9.05
N LEU A 210 -2.25 3.26 9.34
CA LEU A 210 -2.55 2.16 8.45
C LEU A 210 -4.03 1.79 8.55
N ILE A 211 -4.66 1.59 7.40
CA ILE A 211 -5.93 0.89 7.29
C ILE A 211 -5.72 -0.35 6.44
N PHE A 212 -6.04 -1.52 6.99
CA PHE A 212 -6.07 -2.78 6.26
C PHE A 212 -7.53 -3.19 6.01
N VAL A 213 -7.88 -3.36 4.74
CA VAL A 213 -9.20 -3.82 4.30
C VAL A 213 -9.04 -5.21 3.71
N ASP A 214 -9.60 -6.24 4.34
CA ASP A 214 -9.40 -7.64 3.91
C ASP A 214 -10.24 -8.01 2.67
N ASP A 215 -11.44 -7.43 2.53
CA ASP A 215 -12.30 -7.61 1.37
C ASP A 215 -12.74 -6.24 0.81
N VAL A 216 -12.01 -5.77 -0.19
CA VAL A 216 -12.27 -4.53 -0.90
C VAL A 216 -13.59 -4.58 -1.67
N ASP A 217 -14.02 -5.75 -2.17
CA ASP A 217 -15.29 -5.84 -2.88
C ASP A 217 -16.44 -5.48 -1.93
N SER A 218 -16.39 -5.95 -0.68
CA SER A 218 -17.39 -5.61 0.33
C SER A 218 -17.39 -4.13 0.76
N VAL A 219 -16.22 -3.48 0.75
CA VAL A 219 -16.08 -2.04 1.04
C VAL A 219 -16.54 -1.17 -0.13
N LEU A 220 -16.31 -1.64 -1.36
CA LEU A 220 -16.58 -0.90 -2.60
C LEU A 220 -17.93 -1.23 -3.25
N LYS A 221 -18.71 -2.21 -2.75
CA LYS A 221 -19.97 -2.67 -3.36
C LYS A 221 -21.22 -1.82 -3.10
N ALA A 222 -21.25 -0.90 -2.15
CA ALA A 222 -22.47 -0.15 -1.87
C ALA A 222 -22.15 1.24 -1.31
N SER A 223 -22.50 2.28 -2.06
CA SER A 223 -22.26 3.69 -1.72
C SER A 223 -20.78 4.05 -1.56
N SER A 224 -20.28 4.66 -2.62
CA SER A 224 -19.15 5.57 -2.72
C SER A 224 -18.72 6.32 -1.42
N LYS A 225 -19.60 6.57 -0.44
CA LYS A 225 -19.27 7.14 0.88
C LYS A 225 -18.20 6.36 1.67
N ASN A 226 -18.08 5.04 1.52
CA ASN A 226 -17.02 4.29 2.23
C ASN A 226 -15.61 4.68 1.79
N ILE A 227 -15.44 5.06 0.52
CA ILE A 227 -14.16 5.59 0.04
C ILE A 227 -13.85 6.90 0.76
N ASP A 228 -14.83 7.81 0.83
CA ASP A 228 -14.70 9.10 1.52
C ASP A 228 -14.33 8.87 3.00
N ARG A 229 -15.03 7.94 3.67
CA ARG A 229 -14.74 7.53 5.05
C ARG A 229 -13.30 7.06 5.23
N LEU A 230 -12.83 6.14 4.39
CA LEU A 230 -11.45 5.64 4.47
C LEU A 230 -10.43 6.76 4.25
N LEU A 231 -10.64 7.65 3.29
CA LEU A 231 -9.75 8.78 3.03
C LEU A 231 -9.70 9.75 4.22
N ILE A 232 -10.85 10.04 4.83
CA ILE A 232 -10.94 10.86 6.06
C ILE A 232 -10.14 10.23 7.20
N LEU A 233 -10.32 8.92 7.41
CA LEU A 233 -9.61 8.18 8.46
C LEU A 233 -8.09 8.09 8.23
N LEU A 234 -7.62 8.23 6.97
CA LEU A 234 -6.19 8.34 6.64
C LEU A 234 -5.65 9.77 6.83
N GLY A 235 -6.51 10.73 7.18
CA GLY A 235 -6.16 12.13 7.44
C GLY A 235 -6.32 13.06 6.23
N ILE A 236 -7.22 12.74 5.30
CA ILE A 236 -7.59 13.64 4.20
C ILE A 236 -8.86 14.40 4.59
N ASP A 237 -8.83 15.72 4.57
CA ASP A 237 -10.00 16.50 4.94
C ASP A 237 -11.11 16.43 3.85
N GLU A 238 -12.34 16.67 4.28
CA GLU A 238 -13.51 16.61 3.40
C GLU A 238 -13.48 17.66 2.28
N ASP A 239 -12.88 18.83 2.51
CA ASP A 239 -12.80 19.88 1.49
C ASP A 239 -11.89 19.46 0.34
N THR A 240 -10.74 18.90 0.66
CA THR A 240 -9.79 18.31 -0.30
C THR A 240 -10.44 17.18 -1.11
N ILE A 241 -11.24 16.31 -0.47
CA ILE A 241 -12.01 15.28 -1.18
C ILE A 241 -13.02 15.91 -2.16
N ARG A 242 -13.74 16.97 -1.74
CA ARG A 242 -14.67 17.70 -2.62
C ARG A 242 -13.95 18.32 -3.81
N LYS A 243 -12.80 18.97 -3.60
CA LYS A 243 -11.97 19.53 -4.68
C LYS A 243 -11.56 18.48 -5.70
N ALA A 244 -11.13 17.30 -5.25
CA ALA A 244 -10.78 16.20 -6.15
C ALA A 244 -11.99 15.69 -6.95
N LEU A 245 -13.19 15.64 -6.36
CA LEU A 245 -14.41 15.32 -7.10
C LEU A 245 -14.77 16.40 -8.12
N THR A 246 -14.54 17.67 -7.82
CA THR A 246 -14.69 18.79 -8.77
C THR A 246 -13.77 18.61 -9.97
N VAL A 247 -12.50 18.21 -9.77
CA VAL A 247 -11.58 17.89 -10.88
C VAL A 247 -12.17 16.81 -11.79
N VAL A 248 -12.73 15.74 -11.21
CA VAL A 248 -13.36 14.67 -12.00
C VAL A 248 -14.54 15.19 -12.83
N ASP A 249 -15.34 16.13 -12.30
CA ASP A 249 -16.42 16.76 -13.04
C ASP A 249 -15.91 17.67 -14.17
N LEU A 250 -14.93 18.53 -13.87
CA LEU A 250 -14.28 19.40 -14.87
C LEU A 250 -13.65 18.58 -16.01
N MET A 251 -13.01 17.45 -15.70
CA MET A 251 -12.48 16.54 -16.73
C MET A 251 -13.58 15.97 -17.63
N LYS A 252 -14.78 15.69 -17.10
CA LYS A 252 -15.93 15.26 -17.91
C LYS A 252 -16.44 16.39 -18.80
N ARG A 253 -16.53 17.62 -18.26
CA ARG A 253 -16.92 18.81 -19.01
C ARG A 253 -15.94 19.09 -20.14
N LEU A 254 -14.63 19.04 -19.87
CA LEU A 254 -13.57 19.20 -20.85
C LEU A 254 -13.69 18.17 -22.00
N ARG A 255 -13.89 16.89 -21.68
CA ARG A 255 -14.12 15.85 -22.71
C ARG A 255 -15.37 16.15 -23.56
N LYS A 256 -16.44 16.65 -22.93
CA LYS A 256 -17.67 17.03 -23.62
C LYS A 256 -17.43 18.23 -24.54
N ALA A 257 -16.77 19.27 -24.06
CA ALA A 257 -16.41 20.48 -24.81
C ALA A 257 -15.57 20.14 -26.05
N ILE A 258 -14.53 19.31 -25.88
CA ILE A 258 -13.70 18.83 -27.01
C ILE A 258 -14.53 18.05 -28.03
N ARG A 259 -15.39 17.12 -27.56
CA ARG A 259 -16.22 16.29 -28.45
C ARG A 259 -17.22 17.11 -29.26
N PHE A 260 -17.78 18.16 -28.66
CA PHE A 260 -18.76 19.03 -29.31
C PHE A 260 -18.13 20.28 -29.95
N ARG A 261 -16.80 20.34 -30.09
CA ARG A 261 -16.07 21.45 -30.72
C ARG A 261 -16.46 22.82 -30.15
N ALA A 262 -16.51 22.92 -28.82
CA ALA A 262 -16.64 24.19 -28.12
C ALA A 262 -15.50 25.16 -28.48
N SER A 263 -15.63 26.44 -28.14
CA SER A 263 -14.60 27.44 -28.42
C SER A 263 -13.28 27.11 -27.70
N GLU A 264 -12.15 27.53 -28.30
CA GLU A 264 -10.83 27.35 -27.69
C GLU A 264 -10.75 28.02 -26.31
N GLU A 265 -11.37 29.20 -26.14
CA GLU A 265 -11.44 29.90 -24.86
C GLU A 265 -12.12 29.08 -23.75
N GLU A 266 -13.22 28.36 -24.06
CA GLU A 266 -13.90 27.51 -23.07
C GLU A 266 -13.02 26.31 -22.68
N ILE A 267 -12.37 25.69 -23.67
CA ILE A 267 -11.47 24.55 -23.46
C ILE A 267 -10.27 24.96 -22.61
N ASP A 268 -9.67 26.12 -22.88
CA ASP A 268 -8.49 26.58 -22.15
C ASP A 268 -8.84 27.02 -20.72
N LYS A 269 -9.99 27.68 -20.49
CA LYS A 269 -10.48 27.96 -19.13
C LYS A 269 -10.63 26.67 -18.31
N LEU A 270 -11.22 25.62 -18.88
CA LEU A 270 -11.37 24.33 -18.22
C LEU A 270 -10.00 23.68 -17.91
N ARG A 271 -9.03 23.78 -18.83
CA ARG A 271 -7.67 23.26 -18.63
C ARG A 271 -6.94 23.98 -17.50
N GLU A 272 -7.03 25.30 -17.45
CA GLU A 272 -6.41 26.11 -16.40
C GLU A 272 -6.98 25.79 -15.02
N GLU A 273 -8.31 25.69 -14.91
CA GLU A 273 -8.99 25.34 -13.65
C GLU A 273 -8.58 23.96 -13.15
N ILE A 274 -8.55 22.95 -14.04
CA ILE A 274 -8.06 21.60 -13.72
C ILE A 274 -6.60 21.64 -13.26
N LYS A 275 -5.73 22.37 -13.97
CA LYS A 275 -4.30 22.49 -13.62
C LYS A 275 -4.11 23.12 -12.24
N LYS A 276 -4.87 24.18 -11.93
CA LYS A 276 -4.84 24.85 -10.63
C LYS A 276 -5.22 23.89 -9.50
N LEU A 277 -6.36 23.21 -9.63
CA LEU A 277 -6.84 22.27 -8.62
C LEU A 277 -5.88 21.08 -8.44
N ASN A 278 -5.32 20.52 -9.52
CA ASN A 278 -4.35 19.43 -9.42
C ASN A 278 -3.06 19.86 -8.70
N ASN A 279 -2.60 21.10 -8.89
CA ASN A 279 -1.46 21.62 -8.15
C ASN A 279 -1.77 21.76 -6.64
N GLU A 280 -2.97 22.25 -6.29
CA GLU A 280 -3.43 22.30 -4.89
C GLU A 280 -3.46 20.90 -4.26
N LEU A 281 -4.05 19.91 -4.95
CA LEU A 281 -4.12 18.53 -4.47
C LEU A 281 -2.73 17.89 -4.33
N SER A 282 -1.83 18.09 -5.30
CA SER A 282 -0.46 17.58 -5.24
C SER A 282 0.32 18.17 -4.06
N ASN A 283 0.17 19.47 -3.81
CA ASN A 283 0.80 20.13 -2.67
C ASN A 283 0.21 19.63 -1.35
N TYR A 284 -1.11 19.42 -1.29
CA TYR A 284 -1.76 18.83 -0.12
C TYR A 284 -1.16 17.45 0.20
N VAL A 285 -1.07 16.54 -0.78
CA VAL A 285 -0.53 15.19 -0.57
C VAL A 285 0.95 15.20 -0.15
N LYS A 286 1.76 16.13 -0.66
CA LYS A 286 3.18 16.27 -0.29
C LYS A 286 3.38 16.81 1.13
N ASN A 287 2.52 17.73 1.55
CA ASN A 287 2.68 18.45 2.83
C ASN A 287 1.94 17.79 3.99
N ASN A 288 1.02 16.86 3.71
CA ASN A 288 0.27 16.14 4.73
C ASN A 288 0.76 14.70 4.85
N ASN A 289 0.91 14.24 6.09
CA ASN A 289 1.24 12.85 6.37
C ASN A 289 -0.01 11.97 6.22
N ILE A 290 -0.30 11.49 5.01
CA ILE A 290 -1.45 10.60 4.75
C ILE A 290 -1.11 9.17 5.16
N GLY A 291 -2.04 8.49 5.84
CA GLY A 291 -1.88 7.10 6.23
C GLY A 291 -1.79 6.13 5.04
N ILE A 292 -1.43 4.88 5.33
CA ILE A 292 -1.33 3.82 4.34
C ILE A 292 -2.65 3.06 4.24
N LEU A 293 -3.14 2.80 3.03
CA LEU A 293 -4.24 1.88 2.77
C LEU A 293 -3.74 0.60 2.11
N ILE A 294 -4.02 -0.54 2.73
CA ILE A 294 -3.81 -1.86 2.11
C ILE A 294 -5.18 -2.45 1.83
N ALA A 295 -5.45 -2.68 0.55
CA ALA A 295 -6.76 -3.08 0.07
C ALA A 295 -6.69 -4.50 -0.56
N SER A 296 -7.16 -5.53 0.16
CA SER A 296 -7.18 -6.91 -0.33
C SER A 296 -8.42 -7.23 -1.15
N GLY A 297 -8.29 -8.05 -2.20
CA GLY A 297 -9.46 -8.62 -2.91
C GLY A 297 -9.92 -7.84 -4.15
N ALA A 298 -9.08 -7.01 -4.77
CA ALA A 298 -9.41 -6.27 -6.00
C ALA A 298 -9.42 -7.15 -7.28
N LEU A 299 -10.13 -8.29 -7.25
CA LEU A 299 -10.19 -9.28 -8.33
C LEU A 299 -11.37 -9.06 -9.29
N THR A 300 -12.39 -8.30 -8.87
CA THR A 300 -13.56 -8.03 -9.72
C THR A 300 -13.34 -6.80 -10.59
N ARG A 301 -13.91 -6.83 -11.82
CA ARG A 301 -13.96 -5.68 -12.72
C ARG A 301 -14.88 -4.62 -12.12
N MET A 302 -14.34 -3.80 -11.23
CA MET A 302 -15.09 -2.74 -10.58
C MET A 302 -15.61 -1.74 -11.62
N ARG A 303 -16.88 -1.33 -11.47
CA ARG A 303 -17.44 -0.22 -12.25
C ARG A 303 -16.59 1.02 -11.94
N ARG A 304 -16.07 1.67 -12.99
CA ARG A 304 -15.29 2.91 -12.87
C ARG A 304 -16.18 4.03 -12.34
N THR A 305 -16.27 4.15 -11.02
CA THR A 305 -16.96 5.29 -10.39
C THR A 305 -15.99 6.45 -10.20
N ALA A 306 -16.54 7.67 -10.18
CA ALA A 306 -15.76 8.88 -9.91
C ALA A 306 -14.96 8.80 -8.60
N ARG A 307 -15.41 8.00 -7.62
CA ARG A 307 -14.74 7.88 -6.33
C ARG A 307 -13.54 6.93 -6.32
N LEU A 308 -13.46 5.95 -7.22
CA LEU A 308 -12.25 5.13 -7.36
C LEU A 308 -11.06 5.96 -7.87
N PHE A 309 -11.33 7.07 -8.57
CA PHE A 309 -10.31 8.04 -8.94
C PHE A 309 -9.61 8.64 -7.71
N LEU A 310 -10.31 8.80 -6.59
CA LEU A 310 -9.75 9.41 -5.39
C LEU A 310 -8.61 8.56 -4.80
N PHE A 311 -8.69 7.23 -4.86
CA PHE A 311 -7.57 6.38 -4.44
C PHE A 311 -6.34 6.57 -5.31
N ARG A 312 -6.51 6.75 -6.62
CA ARG A 312 -5.38 7.05 -7.48
C ARG A 312 -4.78 8.41 -7.16
N GLU A 313 -5.62 9.42 -6.99
CA GLU A 313 -5.19 10.80 -6.77
C GLU A 313 -4.44 10.95 -5.44
N PHE A 314 -5.01 10.43 -4.35
CA PHE A 314 -4.43 10.61 -3.02
C PHE A 314 -3.45 9.52 -2.61
N LEU A 315 -3.67 8.28 -3.06
CA LEU A 315 -2.96 7.10 -2.55
C LEU A 315 -2.05 6.46 -3.61
N GLY A 316 -2.10 6.92 -4.87
CA GLY A 316 -1.18 6.50 -5.94
C GLY A 316 -1.40 5.07 -6.44
N PHE A 317 -2.58 4.47 -6.21
CA PHE A 317 -2.92 3.14 -6.74
C PHE A 317 -4.34 3.08 -7.28
N GLU A 318 -4.56 2.17 -8.23
CA GLU A 318 -5.89 1.86 -8.76
C GLU A 318 -6.37 0.51 -8.21
N THR A 319 -7.65 0.42 -7.87
CA THR A 319 -8.32 -0.84 -7.53
C THR A 319 -8.89 -1.46 -8.79
N GLY A 320 -8.28 -2.54 -9.25
CA GLY A 320 -8.74 -3.28 -10.40
C GLY A 320 -7.63 -4.10 -11.02
N GLY A 321 -7.88 -5.39 -11.21
CA GLY A 321 -7.02 -6.28 -11.95
C GLY A 321 -7.88 -7.37 -12.58
N ARG A 322 -7.45 -7.89 -13.74
CA ARG A 322 -7.96 -9.19 -14.17
C ARG A 322 -7.33 -10.23 -13.26
N ALA A 323 -8.16 -11.03 -12.59
CA ALA A 323 -7.74 -12.39 -12.26
C ALA A 323 -7.66 -13.16 -13.59
N GLU A 324 -6.54 -13.05 -14.30
CA GLU A 324 -6.32 -13.82 -15.51
C GLU A 324 -5.73 -15.19 -15.14
N GLY A 325 -6.52 -16.23 -15.41
CA GLY A 325 -6.15 -17.12 -16.50
C GLY A 325 -5.00 -18.12 -16.27
N LEU A 326 -4.51 -18.30 -15.05
CA LEU A 326 -3.63 -19.44 -14.76
C LEU A 326 -4.44 -20.74 -14.86
N ARG A 327 -4.52 -21.26 -16.08
CA ARG A 327 -5.16 -22.53 -16.41
C ARG A 327 -4.06 -23.50 -16.77
N ASN A 328 -3.90 -24.54 -15.96
CA ASN A 328 -3.18 -25.74 -16.37
C ASN A 328 -4.22 -26.79 -16.76
N VAL A 329 -4.84 -26.58 -17.92
CA VAL A 329 -5.95 -27.41 -18.40
C VAL A 329 -5.46 -28.23 -19.58
N VAL A 330 -5.75 -29.54 -19.53
CA VAL A 330 -5.59 -30.43 -20.67
C VAL A 330 -6.99 -30.73 -21.18
N ASP A 331 -7.31 -30.20 -22.35
CA ASP A 331 -8.58 -30.48 -23.03
C ASP A 331 -8.43 -31.78 -23.83
N VAL A 332 -9.19 -32.82 -23.45
CA VAL A 332 -9.22 -34.11 -24.14
C VAL A 332 -10.64 -34.44 -24.60
N TYR A 333 -10.75 -35.12 -25.74
CA TYR A 333 -12.00 -35.69 -26.22
C TYR A 333 -11.72 -37.10 -26.76
N ALA A 334 -12.70 -38.00 -26.63
CA ALA A 334 -12.65 -39.33 -27.22
C ALA A 334 -13.67 -39.41 -28.36
N LYS A 335 -13.26 -39.99 -29.49
CA LYS A 335 -14.21 -40.38 -30.55
C LYS A 335 -14.73 -41.78 -30.26
N PRO A 336 -16.05 -42.02 -30.29
CA PRO A 336 -16.57 -43.38 -30.20
C PRO A 336 -16.14 -44.19 -31.44
N GLU A 337 -15.70 -45.43 -31.24
CA GLU A 337 -15.56 -46.37 -32.35
C GLU A 337 -16.96 -46.70 -32.90
N GLY A 338 -17.20 -46.41 -34.17
CA GLY A 338 -18.43 -46.78 -34.88
C GLY A 338 -19.29 -45.64 -35.43
N SER A 339 -18.91 -44.37 -35.29
CA SER A 339 -19.62 -43.28 -35.99
C SER A 339 -19.16 -43.19 -37.45
N GLY A 340 -19.75 -44.05 -38.28
CA GLY A 340 -19.75 -43.87 -39.73
C GLY A 340 -20.32 -42.50 -40.10
N ILE A 341 -19.75 -41.92 -41.15
CA ILE A 341 -20.21 -40.69 -41.79
C ILE A 341 -21.67 -40.91 -42.24
N LEU A 342 -22.58 -40.04 -41.80
CA LEU A 342 -23.85 -39.78 -42.47
C LEU A 342 -23.85 -38.35 -42.97
#